data_AF-A0A972LRL7-F1
#
_entry.id   AF-A0A972LRL7-F1
#
_cell.length_a   1.000
_cell.length_b   1.000
_cell.length_c   1.000
_cell.angle_alpha   90.00
_cell.angle_beta   90.00
_cell.angle_gamma   90.00
#
_symmetry.space_group_name_H-M   'P 1'
#
loop_
_entity.id
_entity.type
_entity.pdbx_description
1 polymer ?
#
loop_
_entity_poly.entity_id
_entity_poly.type
_entity_poly.pdbx_seq_one_letter_code
_entity_poly.pdbx_strand_id
1 'polypeptide(L)'
;MVLIVGFAVTSTAQARPPKPGPHFAWVPKHHSNGVLIHGFWRHTGKPTGNRRWVSGHYNHNGVWVVGRWKTVGAAPRHGAVWVPGHRNRRGHWVPGRWK
;
A
#
# COMPACT_ATOMS: atom_id res chain seq x y z
N MET A 1 24.58 -10.57 45.23
CA MET A 1 24.29 -11.40 44.02
C MET A 1 23.53 -10.50 43.06
N VAL A 2 24.16 -10.05 41.97
CA VAL A 2 23.61 -9.04 41.05
C VAL A 2 22.72 -9.73 40.03
N LEU A 3 21.45 -9.34 39.96
CA LEU A 3 20.48 -9.86 39.00
C LEU A 3 20.67 -9.12 37.67
N ILE A 4 21.31 -9.76 36.68
CA ILE A 4 21.37 -9.24 35.31
C ILE A 4 20.03 -9.53 34.67
N VAL A 5 19.16 -8.51 34.62
CA VAL A 5 17.95 -8.55 33.80
C VAL A 5 18.40 -8.40 32.34
N GLY A 6 18.49 -9.54 31.65
CA GLY A 6 18.71 -9.58 30.22
C GLY A 6 17.58 -8.85 29.51
N PHE A 7 17.86 -7.67 28.97
CA PHE A 7 16.98 -6.99 28.04
C PHE A 7 16.88 -7.85 26.78
N ALA A 8 15.81 -8.64 26.69
CA ALA A 8 15.40 -9.26 25.44
C ALA A 8 15.09 -8.12 24.47
N VAL A 9 15.93 -7.96 23.45
CA VAL A 9 15.69 -7.10 22.30
C VAL A 9 14.33 -7.46 21.72
N THR A 10 13.33 -6.61 21.96
CA THR A 10 12.03 -6.70 21.31
C THR A 10 12.26 -6.43 19.83
N SER A 11 12.33 -7.52 19.06
CA SER A 11 12.22 -7.48 17.61
C SER A 11 10.96 -6.69 17.29
N THR A 12 11.13 -5.44 16.86
CA THR A 12 10.04 -4.62 16.34
C THR A 12 9.65 -5.22 15.00
N ALA A 13 8.92 -6.34 15.03
CA ALA A 13 8.06 -6.74 13.95
C ALA A 13 7.07 -5.60 13.79
N GLN A 14 7.38 -4.65 12.90
CA GLN A 14 6.62 -3.44 12.69
C GLN A 14 5.13 -3.80 12.61
N ALA A 15 4.40 -3.50 13.70
CA ALA A 15 3.05 -3.98 13.87
C ALA A 15 2.24 -3.47 12.68
N ARG A 16 1.50 -4.38 12.03
CA ARG A 16 0.72 -4.02 10.85
C ARG A 16 -0.20 -2.86 11.23
N PRO A 17 -0.22 -1.75 10.47
CA PRO A 17 -1.13 -0.65 10.77
C PRO A 17 -2.58 -1.14 10.77
N PRO A 18 -3.50 -0.47 11.50
CA PRO A 18 -4.91 -0.86 11.55
C PRO A 18 -5.49 -1.08 10.15
N LYS A 19 -6.33 -2.12 10.01
CA LYS A 19 -6.98 -2.42 8.75
C LYS A 19 -7.90 -1.24 8.38
N PRO A 20 -7.74 -0.61 7.20
CA PRO A 20 -8.49 0.61 6.87
C PRO A 20 -10.00 0.43 6.71
N GLY A 21 -10.48 -0.81 6.54
CA GLY A 21 -11.89 -1.12 6.37
C GLY A 21 -12.15 -2.52 5.80
N PRO A 22 -13.39 -2.81 5.38
CA PRO A 22 -13.71 -4.03 4.66
C PRO A 22 -12.99 -4.08 3.31
N HIS A 23 -12.73 -5.30 2.82
CA HIS A 23 -12.03 -5.52 1.55
C HIS A 23 -10.62 -4.92 1.46
N PHE A 24 -9.86 -5.01 2.55
CA PHE A 24 -8.42 -4.76 2.53
C PHE A 24 -7.66 -6.05 2.81
N ALA A 25 -6.68 -6.34 1.95
CA ALA A 25 -5.73 -7.42 2.11
C ALA A 25 -4.35 -6.84 2.45
N TRP A 26 -3.71 -7.38 3.48
CA TRP A 26 -2.34 -7.02 3.82
C TRP A 26 -1.40 -7.65 2.80
N VAL A 27 -0.56 -6.83 2.16
CA VAL A 27 0.56 -7.28 1.35
C VAL A 27 1.77 -7.28 2.27
N PRO A 28 2.40 -8.45 2.56
CA PRO A 28 3.55 -8.52 3.46
C PRO A 28 4.76 -7.79 2.87
N LYS A 29 5.73 -7.55 3.76
CA LYS A 29 7.04 -7.01 3.38
C LYS A 29 7.68 -7.91 2.33
N HIS A 30 8.11 -7.34 1.20
CA HIS A 30 8.75 -8.10 0.12
C HIS A 30 9.71 -7.22 -0.67
N HIS A 31 10.62 -7.85 -1.40
CA HIS A 31 11.49 -7.15 -2.35
C HIS A 31 10.82 -7.15 -3.73
N SER A 32 10.83 -5.99 -4.38
CA SER A 32 10.38 -5.84 -5.76
C SER A 32 11.35 -4.92 -6.50
N ASN A 33 12.02 -5.45 -7.53
CA ASN A 33 13.03 -4.74 -8.33
C ASN A 33 14.11 -4.07 -7.46
N GLY A 34 14.71 -4.83 -6.52
CA GLY A 34 15.76 -4.35 -5.64
C GLY A 34 15.32 -3.38 -4.53
N VAL A 35 14.03 -3.06 -4.45
CA VAL A 35 13.49 -2.17 -3.40
C VAL A 35 12.71 -2.97 -2.39
N LEU A 36 13.02 -2.70 -1.13
CA LEU A 36 12.30 -3.24 0.01
C LEU A 36 10.96 -2.51 0.20
N ILE A 37 9.87 -3.25 0.12
CA ILE A 37 8.51 -2.74 0.39
C ILE A 37 8.13 -3.16 1.80
N HIS A 38 7.86 -2.23 2.71
CA HIS A 38 7.63 -2.48 4.14
C HIS A 38 6.25 -3.10 4.48
N GLY A 39 5.51 -3.55 3.47
CA GLY A 39 4.16 -4.08 3.58
C GLY A 39 3.09 -2.98 3.60
N PHE A 40 1.92 -3.28 3.04
CA PHE A 40 0.86 -2.28 2.86
C PHE A 40 -0.53 -2.89 2.71
N TRP A 41 -1.55 -2.08 2.97
CA TRP A 41 -2.94 -2.44 2.71
C TRP A 41 -3.31 -2.25 1.23
N ARG A 42 -3.75 -3.33 0.59
CA ARG A 42 -4.31 -3.35 -0.77
C ARG A 42 -5.83 -3.48 -0.67
N HIS A 43 -6.56 -2.56 -1.27
CA HIS A 43 -8.01 -2.69 -1.40
C HIS A 43 -8.36 -3.76 -2.44
N THR A 44 -9.19 -4.72 -2.05
CA THR A 44 -9.72 -5.82 -2.88
C THR A 44 -11.20 -5.65 -3.18
N GLY A 45 -11.83 -4.60 -2.66
CA GLY A 45 -13.27 -4.39 -2.78
C GLY A 45 -13.68 -3.80 -4.13
N LYS A 46 -14.97 -3.91 -4.43
CA LYS A 46 -15.56 -3.15 -5.52
C LYS A 46 -15.36 -1.66 -5.25
N PRO A 47 -15.02 -0.87 -6.26
CA PRO A 47 -14.89 0.55 -6.07
C PRO A 47 -16.22 1.21 -5.67
N THR A 48 -16.21 2.01 -4.60
CA THR A 48 -17.40 2.73 -4.13
C THR A 48 -17.51 4.10 -4.81
N GLY A 49 -18.53 4.27 -5.65
CA GLY A 49 -18.85 5.54 -6.31
C GLY A 49 -17.67 6.12 -7.09
N ASN A 50 -17.29 7.37 -6.77
CA ASN A 50 -16.16 8.11 -7.35
C ASN A 50 -14.88 8.03 -6.50
N ARG A 51 -14.80 7.18 -5.47
CA ARG A 51 -13.58 7.03 -4.64
C ARG A 51 -12.85 5.74 -4.95
N ARG A 52 -11.53 5.81 -5.11
CA ARG A 52 -10.66 4.64 -5.32
C ARG A 52 -9.56 4.65 -4.29
N TRP A 53 -9.25 3.47 -3.75
CA TRP A 53 -8.08 3.31 -2.91
C TRP A 53 -6.82 3.36 -3.80
N VAL A 54 -5.91 4.24 -3.44
CA VAL A 54 -4.55 4.26 -3.96
C VAL A 54 -3.69 3.56 -2.92
N SER A 55 -3.15 2.40 -3.27
CA SER A 55 -2.22 1.68 -2.40
C SER A 55 -1.00 2.52 -2.04
N GLY A 56 -0.44 2.25 -0.86
CA GLY A 56 0.81 2.88 -0.46
C GLY A 56 1.93 2.54 -1.44
N HIS A 57 2.82 3.49 -1.67
CA HIS A 57 3.88 3.38 -2.66
C HIS A 57 5.07 4.28 -2.29
N TYR A 58 6.24 3.97 -2.82
CA TYR A 58 7.38 4.90 -2.76
C TYR A 58 7.25 5.98 -3.84
N ASN A 59 7.49 7.23 -3.47
CA ASN A 59 7.61 8.33 -4.43
C ASN A 59 8.98 8.31 -5.14
N HIS A 60 9.22 9.27 -6.03
CA HIS A 60 10.49 9.37 -6.78
C HIS A 60 11.72 9.60 -5.88
N ASN A 61 11.52 10.13 -4.67
CA ASN A 61 12.57 10.35 -3.66
C ASN A 61 12.79 9.13 -2.75
N GLY A 62 12.14 7.99 -3.03
CA GLY A 62 12.25 6.81 -2.18
C GLY A 62 11.53 6.94 -0.82
N VAL A 63 10.64 7.91 -0.66
CA VAL A 63 9.84 8.09 0.56
C VAL A 63 8.54 7.31 0.44
N TRP A 64 8.20 6.54 1.47
CA TRP A 64 6.94 5.79 1.53
C TRP A 64 5.74 6.74 1.70
N VAL A 65 4.81 6.67 0.76
CA VAL A 65 3.52 7.36 0.79
C VAL A 65 2.47 6.35 1.24
N VAL A 66 1.82 6.64 2.36
CA VAL A 66 0.73 5.79 2.89
C VAL A 66 -0.44 5.75 1.90
N GLY A 67 -1.05 4.58 1.77
CA GLY A 67 -2.23 4.40 0.92
C GLY A 67 -3.39 5.27 1.40
N ARG A 68 -4.19 5.77 0.47
CA ARG A 68 -5.30 6.66 0.78
C ARG A 68 -6.45 6.51 -0.20
N TRP A 69 -7.64 6.88 0.26
CA TRP A 69 -8.76 7.11 -0.65
C TRP A 69 -8.50 8.36 -1.48
N LYS A 70 -8.72 8.25 -2.79
CA LYS A 70 -8.67 9.38 -3.71
C LYS A 70 -9.99 9.46 -4.45
N THR A 71 -10.55 10.65 -4.54
CA THR A 71 -11.65 10.93 -5.47
C THR A 71 -11.08 10.88 -6.89
N VAL A 72 -11.64 10.00 -7.70
CA VAL A 72 -11.37 9.87 -9.13
C VAL A 72 -12.64 10.28 -9.86
N GLY A 73 -12.51 10.91 -11.03
CA GLY A 73 -13.67 11.26 -11.85
C GLY A 73 -14.54 10.04 -12.14
N ALA A 74 -15.78 10.31 -12.56
CA ALA A 74 -16.71 9.26 -13.01
C ALA A 74 -16.05 8.35 -14.05
N ALA A 75 -16.48 7.08 -14.08
CA ALA A 75 -16.04 6.15 -15.11
C ALA A 75 -16.34 6.77 -16.48
N PRO A 76 -15.34 6.89 -17.38
CA PRO A 76 -15.50 7.64 -18.63
C PRO A 76 -16.47 6.98 -19.61
N ARG A 77 -16.73 5.67 -19.46
CA ARG A 77 -17.64 4.89 -20.30
C ARG A 77 -18.24 3.71 -19.54
N HIS A 78 -19.39 3.23 -19.99
CA HIS A 78 -19.98 1.99 -19.49
C HIS A 78 -18.98 0.84 -19.68
N GLY A 79 -18.71 0.09 -18.61
CA GLY A 79 -17.72 -1.01 -18.61
C GLY A 79 -16.26 -0.60 -18.41
N ALA A 80 -15.94 0.68 -18.15
CA ALA A 80 -14.58 1.07 -17.83
C ALA A 80 -14.09 0.39 -16.54
N VAL A 81 -12.85 -0.11 -16.57
CA VAL A 81 -12.25 -0.85 -15.45
C VAL A 81 -11.20 0.02 -14.79
N TRP A 82 -11.27 0.12 -13.47
CA TRP A 82 -10.22 0.78 -12.71
C TRP A 82 -8.98 -0.12 -12.66
N VAL A 83 -7.88 0.37 -13.23
CA VAL A 83 -6.57 -0.26 -13.11
C VAL A 83 -5.88 0.33 -11.88
N PRO A 84 -5.57 -0.47 -10.84
CA PRO A 84 -4.82 0.01 -9.69
C PRO A 84 -3.48 0.61 -10.10
N GLY A 85 -3.00 1.55 -9.28
CA GLY A 85 -1.65 2.06 -9.44
C GLY A 85 -0.64 0.94 -9.28
N HIS A 86 0.47 1.04 -10.01
CA HIS A 86 1.53 0.04 -10.00
C HIS A 86 2.88 0.69 -10.24
N ARG A 87 3.95 -0.06 -9.99
CA ARG A 87 5.31 0.39 -10.27
C ARG A 87 5.69 0.05 -11.70
N ASN A 88 6.17 1.02 -12.47
CA ASN A 88 6.68 0.74 -13.81
C ASN A 88 8.10 0.12 -13.74
N ARG A 89 8.63 -0.31 -14.89
CA ARG A 89 9.98 -0.89 -14.99
C ARG A 89 11.10 0.04 -14.51
N ARG A 90 10.89 1.36 -14.53
CA ARG A 90 11.85 2.36 -14.04
C ARG A 90 11.73 2.61 -12.53
N GLY A 91 10.88 1.86 -11.83
CA GLY A 91 10.66 2.01 -10.39
C GLY A 91 9.75 3.18 -10.00
N HIS A 92 9.14 3.88 -10.96
CA HIS A 92 8.24 5.00 -10.67
C HIS A 92 6.83 4.48 -10.39
N TRP A 93 6.14 5.11 -9.44
CA TRP A 93 4.72 4.84 -9.21
C TRP A 93 3.87 5.44 -10.32
N VAL A 94 3.10 4.60 -10.99
CA VAL A 94 2.05 4.98 -11.93
C VAL A 94 0.75 5.02 -11.14
N PRO A 95 0.09 6.18 -11.02
CA PRO A 95 -1.23 6.27 -10.40
C PRO A 95 -2.22 5.36 -11.10
N GLY A 96 -3.19 4.84 -10.33
CA GLY A 96 -4.30 4.11 -10.91
C GLY A 96 -5.08 4.98 -11.89
N ARG A 97 -5.66 4.36 -12.90
CA ARG A 97 -6.42 5.05 -13.95
C ARG A 97 -7.57 4.17 -14.44
N TRP A 98 -8.53 4.82 -15.07
CA TRP A 98 -9.56 4.15 -15.85
C TRP A 98 -8.96 3.57 -17.15
N LYS A 99 -9.39 2.37 -17.52
CA LYS A 99 -9.12 1.71 -18.82
C LYS A 99 -10.44 1.36 -19.48
#